data_AF-A0A9D7RDC4-F1
#
_entry.id   AF-A0A9D7RDC4-F1
#
_cell.length_a   1.000
_cell.length_b   1.000
_cell.length_c   1.000
_cell.angle_alpha   90.00
_cell.angle_beta   90.00
_cell.angle_gamma   90.00
#
_symmetry.space_group_name_H-M   'P 1'
#
loop_
_entity.id
_entity.type
_entity.pdbx_description
1 polymer ?
#
loop_
_entity_poly.entity_id
_entity_poly.type
_entity_poly.pdbx_seq_one_letter_code
_entity_poly.pdbx_strand_id
1 'polypeptide(L)'
;MRPDTARSVEAWKNSSFLYQPGGSNGWNQSHYFQLLQSEQQQLTWEASTRKLAFQSKLNNVIAESVPYHPQTNNVPTRYLYNNNRIFRTVFVQGVAVAVFDPLTGQPWYNSDGAQRYGSQNNNDWAFIFPTNTTDQRKKVMQFWMMPFHAGITYCS
;
A
#
# COMPACT_ATOMS: atom_id res chain seq x y z
N MET A 1 1.54 31.16 34.50
CA MET A 1 2.92 31.56 34.11
C MET A 1 2.84 32.37 32.83
N ARG A 2 3.38 33.59 32.81
CA ARG A 2 3.44 34.45 31.62
C ARG A 2 4.61 34.01 30.72
N PRO A 3 4.39 33.72 29.44
CA PRO A 3 5.47 33.40 28.52
C PRO A 3 5.98 34.71 27.91
N ASP A 4 6.94 35.34 28.56
CA ASP A 4 7.76 36.40 27.96
C ASP A 4 9.20 36.13 28.36
N THR A 5 9.99 35.63 27.40
CA THR A 5 11.45 35.81 27.25
C THR A 5 12.06 34.86 26.20
N ALA A 6 11.33 34.44 25.15
CA ALA A 6 11.93 33.79 23.98
C ALA A 6 12.08 34.82 22.84
N ARG A 7 13.33 35.13 22.50
CA ARG A 7 13.82 36.18 21.57
C ARG A 7 13.51 35.97 20.08
N SER A 8 12.44 35.28 19.71
CA SER A 8 11.94 35.34 18.32
C SER A 8 10.43 35.17 18.27
N VAL A 9 9.76 36.19 17.71
CA VAL A 9 8.33 36.17 17.33
C VAL A 9 8.04 35.02 16.34
N GLU A 10 9.09 34.49 15.70
CA GLU A 10 9.04 33.41 14.74
C GLU A 10 8.77 32.04 15.35
N ALA A 11 9.10 31.82 16.63
CA ALA A 11 8.87 30.54 17.31
C ALA A 11 7.38 30.15 17.36
N TRP A 12 6.48 31.12 17.23
CA TRP A 12 5.03 30.94 17.37
C TRP A 12 4.25 31.10 16.06
N LYS A 13 4.91 31.45 14.93
CA LYS A 13 4.23 31.68 13.64
C LYS A 13 3.42 30.48 13.14
N ASN A 14 3.77 29.27 13.57
CA ASN A 14 3.09 28.02 13.19
C ASN A 14 2.19 27.44 14.29
N SER A 15 1.97 28.17 15.40
CA SER A 15 1.11 27.74 16.49
C SER A 15 -0.18 28.56 16.49
N SER A 16 -1.33 27.89 16.55
CA SER A 16 -2.64 28.55 16.63
C SER A 16 -3.17 28.52 18.06
N PHE A 17 -3.44 29.68 18.61
CA PHE A 17 -4.14 29.83 19.88
C PHE A 17 -5.33 30.76 19.68
N LEU A 18 -6.54 30.28 19.95
CA LEU A 18 -7.75 31.10 19.97
C LEU A 18 -8.12 31.35 21.43
N TYR A 19 -8.13 32.62 21.86
CA TYR A 19 -8.61 33.00 23.18
C TYR A 19 -10.12 33.26 23.12
N GLN A 20 -10.89 32.61 23.99
CA GLN A 20 -12.34 32.75 24.05
C GLN A 20 -12.73 33.30 25.44
N PRO A 21 -13.19 34.57 25.55
CA PRO A 21 -13.59 35.14 26.83
C PRO A 21 -14.78 34.36 27.42
N GLY A 22 -14.63 33.82 28.63
CA GLY A 22 -15.66 33.01 29.29
C GLY A 22 -15.61 31.50 28.99
N GLY A 23 -14.65 31.02 28.21
CA GLY A 23 -14.41 29.58 28.00
C GLY A 23 -13.76 28.92 29.21
N SER A 24 -14.03 27.63 29.42
CA SER A 24 -13.36 26.84 30.47
C SER A 24 -11.85 26.71 30.19
N ASN A 25 -11.03 26.57 31.24
CA ASN A 25 -9.60 26.34 31.10
C ASN A 25 -9.35 25.06 30.27
N GLY A 26 -8.79 25.21 29.07
CA GLY A 26 -8.46 24.09 28.19
C GLY A 26 -7.55 24.50 27.03
N TRP A 27 -6.67 23.59 26.63
CA TRP A 27 -5.85 23.74 25.44
C TRP A 27 -6.73 23.56 24.20
N ASN A 28 -6.77 24.56 23.31
CA ASN A 28 -7.47 24.44 22.04
C ASN A 28 -6.62 23.58 21.08
N GLN A 29 -7.11 22.40 20.68
CA GLN A 29 -6.44 21.46 19.77
C GLN A 29 -6.47 21.95 18.30
N SER A 30 -5.92 23.13 18.06
CA SER A 30 -5.82 23.74 16.74
C SER A 30 -4.67 23.11 15.93
N HIS A 31 -4.77 21.82 15.60
CA HIS A 31 -3.75 21.07 14.84
C HIS A 31 -3.71 21.41 13.33
N TYR A 32 -4.53 22.35 12.86
CA TYR A 32 -4.71 22.67 11.44
C TYR A 32 -3.39 22.99 10.72
N PHE A 33 -2.54 23.87 11.28
CA PHE A 33 -1.28 24.26 10.63
C PHE A 33 -0.17 23.21 10.77
N GLN A 34 -0.21 22.39 11.83
CA GLN A 34 0.69 21.24 11.99
C GLN A 34 0.37 20.16 10.93
N LEU A 35 -0.91 20.01 10.62
CA LEU A 35 -1.37 19.11 9.58
C LEU A 35 -0.97 19.66 8.20
N LEU A 36 -1.16 20.94 7.90
CA LEU A 36 -0.69 21.52 6.63
C LEU A 36 0.82 21.39 6.37
N GLN A 37 1.64 21.28 7.42
CA GLN A 37 3.10 21.07 7.31
C GLN A 37 3.52 19.60 7.20
N SER A 38 2.64 18.65 7.47
CA SER A 38 2.95 17.23 7.37
C SER A 38 2.64 16.74 5.95
N GLU A 39 3.56 16.03 5.31
CA GLU A 39 3.29 15.37 4.02
C GLU A 39 2.28 14.24 4.23
N GLN A 40 0.98 14.51 3.98
CA GLN A 40 -0.01 13.45 3.99
C GLN A 40 -0.18 12.84 2.60
N GLN A 41 0.26 11.60 2.45
CA GLN A 41 -0.15 10.78 1.32
C GLN A 41 -1.62 10.37 1.51
N GLN A 42 -2.44 10.56 0.48
CA GLN A 42 -3.85 10.17 0.44
C GLN A 42 -4.78 10.86 1.46
N LEU A 43 -4.47 12.05 1.97
CA LEU A 43 -5.44 12.88 2.69
C LEU A 43 -5.75 14.14 1.89
N THR A 44 -7.05 14.39 1.70
CA THR A 44 -7.57 15.63 1.14
C THR A 44 -8.30 16.43 2.18
N TRP A 45 -8.08 17.74 2.12
CA TRP A 45 -8.88 18.69 2.84
C TRP A 45 -10.16 19.00 2.06
N GLU A 46 -11.31 18.65 2.62
CA GLU A 46 -12.59 19.02 2.04
C GLU A 46 -12.99 20.43 2.54
N ALA A 47 -12.86 21.43 1.68
CA ALA A 47 -13.02 22.85 2.06
C ALA A 47 -14.44 23.20 2.55
N SER A 48 -15.46 22.48 2.08
CA SER A 48 -16.88 22.67 2.45
C SER A 48 -17.20 22.17 3.86
N THR A 49 -16.64 21.01 4.24
CA THR A 49 -16.94 20.35 5.52
C THR A 49 -15.87 20.58 6.58
N ARG A 50 -14.70 21.13 6.18
CA ARG A 50 -13.50 21.26 7.02
C ARG A 50 -13.09 19.93 7.65
N LYS A 51 -13.25 18.85 6.91
CA LYS A 51 -12.87 17.50 7.32
C LYS A 51 -11.69 17.01 6.50
N LEU A 52 -10.86 16.21 7.15
CA LEU A 52 -9.90 15.35 6.48
C LEU A 52 -10.63 14.15 5.92
N ALA A 53 -10.52 13.96 4.62
CA ALA A 53 -11.02 12.79 3.92
C ALA A 53 -9.84 12.04 3.32
N PHE A 54 -9.85 10.71 3.42
CA PHE A 54 -8.92 9.90 2.65
C PHE A 54 -9.24 10.05 1.15
N GLN A 55 -8.24 10.31 0.32
CA GLN A 55 -8.39 10.20 -1.12
C GLN A 55 -8.67 8.74 -1.45
N SER A 56 -9.90 8.43 -1.84
CA SER A 56 -10.27 7.09 -2.26
C SER A 56 -9.80 6.85 -3.71
N LYS A 57 -8.65 6.19 -3.87
CA LYS A 57 -8.33 5.53 -5.13
C LYS A 57 -8.84 4.10 -5.07
N LEU A 58 -9.97 3.85 -5.73
CA LEU A 58 -10.50 2.50 -5.91
C LEU A 58 -9.68 1.79 -7.00
N ASN A 59 -9.05 0.67 -6.64
CA ASN A 59 -8.46 -0.25 -7.61
C ASN A 59 -9.32 -1.52 -7.68
N ASN A 60 -9.61 -1.98 -8.89
CA ASN A 60 -10.30 -3.25 -9.11
C ASN A 60 -9.27 -4.37 -9.27
N VAL A 61 -9.38 -5.42 -8.46
CA VAL A 61 -8.54 -6.62 -8.57
C VAL A 61 -9.46 -7.82 -8.78
N ILE A 62 -9.27 -8.52 -9.89
CA ILE A 62 -10.00 -9.76 -10.19
C ILE A 62 -9.00 -10.90 -10.25
N ALA A 63 -9.24 -11.94 -9.45
CA ALA A 63 -8.50 -13.19 -9.53
C ALA A 63 -9.43 -14.32 -9.95
N GLU A 64 -9.13 -14.94 -11.08
CA GLU A 64 -9.94 -16.03 -11.61
C GLU A 64 -9.12 -17.32 -11.67
N SER A 65 -9.74 -18.40 -11.24
CA SER A 65 -9.24 -19.76 -11.38
C SER A 65 -10.34 -20.63 -11.97
N VAL A 66 -10.19 -21.04 -13.21
CA VAL A 66 -11.11 -21.91 -13.96
C VAL A 66 -10.45 -23.24 -14.28
N PRO A 67 -11.20 -24.34 -14.44
CA PRO A 67 -10.64 -25.59 -14.92
C PRO A 67 -9.98 -25.43 -16.30
N TYR A 68 -8.84 -26.08 -16.50
CA TYR A 68 -8.22 -26.14 -17.82
C TYR A 68 -9.11 -26.96 -18.78
N HIS A 69 -9.39 -26.38 -19.96
CA HIS A 69 -10.19 -27.03 -20.98
C HIS A 69 -9.40 -27.10 -22.30
N PRO A 70 -8.97 -28.30 -22.75
CA PRO A 70 -8.05 -28.45 -23.88
C PRO A 70 -8.59 -27.88 -25.20
N GLN A 71 -9.91 -27.92 -25.39
CA GLN A 71 -10.54 -27.53 -26.66
C GLN A 71 -10.63 -26.01 -26.84
N THR A 72 -10.54 -25.23 -25.77
CA THR A 72 -10.71 -23.77 -25.82
C THR A 72 -9.42 -23.01 -25.53
N ASN A 73 -8.29 -23.71 -25.30
CA ASN A 73 -7.03 -23.12 -24.82
C ASN A 73 -7.24 -22.15 -23.65
N ASN A 74 -8.29 -22.41 -22.85
CA ASN A 74 -8.68 -21.49 -21.81
C ASN A 74 -7.65 -21.55 -20.71
N VAL A 75 -7.22 -20.38 -20.23
CA VAL A 75 -6.13 -20.36 -19.27
C VAL A 75 -6.69 -20.36 -17.87
N PRO A 76 -6.36 -21.40 -17.06
CA PRO A 76 -7.00 -21.65 -15.80
C PRO A 76 -6.86 -20.47 -14.85
N THR A 77 -5.70 -19.83 -14.77
CA THR A 77 -5.49 -18.76 -13.80
C THR A 77 -5.14 -17.45 -14.48
N ARG A 78 -5.89 -16.38 -14.16
CA ARG A 78 -5.58 -15.02 -14.61
C ARG A 78 -5.89 -13.98 -13.54
N TYR A 79 -5.07 -12.92 -13.50
CA TYR A 79 -5.30 -11.75 -12.65
C TYR A 79 -5.48 -10.50 -13.50
N LEU A 80 -6.47 -9.69 -13.12
CA LEU A 80 -6.74 -8.39 -13.72
C LEU A 80 -6.61 -7.31 -12.67
N TYR A 81 -5.92 -6.23 -13.03
CA TYR A 81 -5.80 -5.00 -12.25
C TYR A 81 -6.37 -3.85 -13.07
N ASN A 82 -7.41 -3.19 -12.57
CA ASN A 82 -8.14 -2.14 -13.28
C ASN A 82 -8.51 -2.56 -14.72
N ASN A 83 -9.07 -3.77 -14.84
CA ASN A 83 -9.46 -4.45 -16.09
C ASN A 83 -8.31 -4.79 -17.05
N ASN A 84 -7.06 -4.46 -16.72
CA ASN A 84 -5.89 -4.89 -17.48
C ASN A 84 -5.38 -6.23 -16.95
N ARG A 85 -5.17 -7.21 -17.83
CA ARG A 85 -4.59 -8.49 -17.45
C ARG A 85 -3.11 -8.32 -17.10
N ILE A 86 -2.75 -8.58 -15.85
CA ILE A 86 -1.37 -8.48 -15.36
C ILE A 86 -0.69 -9.85 -15.28
N PHE A 87 -1.45 -10.93 -15.12
CA PHE A 87 -0.92 -12.28 -14.97
C PHE A 87 -1.83 -13.31 -15.65
N ARG A 88 -1.21 -14.35 -16.21
CA ARG A 88 -1.90 -15.49 -16.83
C ARG A 88 -1.01 -16.72 -16.79
N THR A 89 -1.52 -17.85 -16.31
CA THR A 89 -0.77 -19.10 -16.35
C THR A 89 -1.66 -20.32 -16.55
N VAL A 90 -1.13 -21.26 -17.34
CA VAL A 90 -1.66 -22.63 -17.47
C VAL A 90 -1.13 -23.56 -16.38
N PHE A 91 -0.33 -23.04 -15.46
CA PHE A 91 0.27 -23.81 -14.38
C PHE A 91 -0.79 -24.42 -13.48
N VAL A 92 -0.79 -25.75 -13.40
CA VAL A 92 -1.90 -26.53 -12.83
C VAL A 92 -1.68 -26.97 -11.38
N GLN A 93 -0.49 -26.76 -10.81
CA GLN A 93 -0.08 -27.40 -9.55
C GLN A 93 0.70 -26.45 -8.62
N GLY A 94 -0.01 -25.50 -8.02
CA GLY A 94 0.55 -24.61 -7.01
C GLY A 94 -0.34 -23.39 -6.76
N VAL A 95 0.26 -22.36 -6.17
CA VAL A 95 -0.38 -21.10 -5.85
C VAL A 95 0.35 -19.98 -6.58
N ALA A 96 -0.39 -19.15 -7.32
CA ALA A 96 0.11 -17.87 -7.80
C ALA A 96 -0.30 -16.78 -6.80
N VAL A 97 0.57 -15.80 -6.59
CA VAL A 97 0.37 -14.71 -5.64
C VAL A 97 0.72 -13.39 -6.31
N ALA A 98 -0.25 -12.48 -6.43
CA ALA A 98 0.01 -11.09 -6.77
C ALA A 98 0.17 -10.27 -5.47
N VAL A 99 1.19 -9.42 -5.41
CA VAL A 99 1.39 -8.49 -4.29
C VAL A 99 1.10 -7.09 -4.77
N PHE A 100 0.40 -6.31 -3.96
CA PHE A 100 0.11 -4.91 -4.25
C PHE A 100 0.79 -4.04 -3.21
N ASP A 101 1.45 -2.99 -3.68
CA ASP A 101 2.04 -1.97 -2.81
C ASP A 101 0.91 -1.26 -2.04
N PRO A 102 0.96 -1.23 -0.69
CA PRO A 102 -0.15 -0.70 0.11
C PRO A 102 -0.32 0.82 0.01
N LEU A 103 0.72 1.56 -0.42
CA LEU A 103 0.68 3.03 -0.51
C LEU A 103 0.22 3.50 -1.89
N THR A 104 0.67 2.84 -2.95
CA THR A 104 0.38 3.23 -4.34
C THR A 104 -0.75 2.41 -4.96
N GLY A 105 -1.02 1.23 -4.38
CA GLY A 105 -1.94 0.23 -4.91
C GLY A 105 -1.44 -0.46 -6.18
N GLN A 106 -0.18 -0.26 -6.57
CA GLN A 106 0.39 -0.85 -7.79
C GLN A 106 0.81 -2.30 -7.56
N PRO A 107 0.60 -3.21 -8.52
CA PRO A 107 1.11 -4.56 -8.41
C PRO A 107 2.65 -4.55 -8.40
N TRP A 108 3.26 -5.47 -7.65
CA TRP A 108 4.70 -5.66 -7.65
C TRP A 108 5.14 -6.46 -8.87
N TYR A 109 6.14 -5.95 -9.58
CA TYR A 109 6.76 -6.68 -10.68
C TYR A 109 7.83 -7.64 -10.13
N ASN A 110 7.75 -8.91 -10.52
CA ASN A 110 8.74 -9.93 -10.19
C ASN A 110 9.92 -9.82 -11.17
N SER A 111 10.68 -8.72 -11.06
CA SER A 111 11.70 -8.30 -12.02
C SER A 111 13.04 -9.04 -11.97
N ASP A 112 13.38 -9.70 -10.85
CA ASP A 112 14.77 -10.07 -10.57
C ASP A 112 14.98 -11.57 -10.42
N GLY A 113 15.88 -12.13 -11.26
CA GLY A 113 16.47 -13.46 -11.11
C GLY A 113 15.49 -14.63 -11.22
N ALA A 114 16.00 -15.85 -11.40
CA ALA A 114 15.16 -17.01 -11.12
C ALA A 114 14.97 -17.08 -9.59
N GLN A 115 13.73 -17.20 -9.11
CA GLN A 115 13.38 -17.58 -7.73
C GLN A 115 13.35 -16.48 -6.64
N ARG A 116 13.01 -15.22 -6.97
CA ARG A 116 12.78 -14.19 -5.96
C ARG A 116 11.77 -14.66 -4.90
N TYR A 117 12.15 -14.53 -3.64
CA TYR A 117 11.37 -15.01 -2.49
C TYR A 117 10.95 -16.50 -2.56
N GLY A 118 11.71 -17.32 -3.30
CA GLY A 118 11.42 -18.74 -3.47
C GLY A 118 10.34 -19.08 -4.52
N SER A 119 9.91 -18.12 -5.36
CA SER A 119 9.02 -18.38 -6.48
C SER A 119 9.69 -19.28 -7.55
N GLN A 120 8.93 -19.82 -8.49
CA GLN A 120 9.48 -20.58 -9.63
C GLN A 120 9.61 -19.72 -10.90
N ASN A 121 8.89 -18.61 -10.99
CA ASN A 121 8.86 -17.73 -12.15
C ASN A 121 9.61 -16.41 -11.91
N ASN A 122 9.86 -15.71 -13.01
CA ASN A 122 10.42 -14.36 -13.07
C ASN A 122 9.81 -13.58 -14.24
N ASN A 123 10.10 -12.28 -14.31
CA ASN A 123 9.64 -11.36 -15.36
C ASN A 123 8.10 -11.30 -15.52
N ASP A 124 7.37 -11.38 -14.42
CA ASP A 124 5.90 -11.43 -14.41
C ASP A 124 5.31 -10.60 -13.24
N TRP A 125 4.00 -10.35 -13.22
CA TRP A 125 3.33 -9.57 -12.16
C TRP A 125 2.73 -10.44 -11.05
N ALA A 126 3.17 -11.69 -10.94
CA ALA A 126 2.83 -12.59 -9.86
C ALA A 126 4.00 -13.52 -9.52
N PHE A 127 3.94 -14.12 -8.34
CA PHE A 127 4.89 -15.09 -7.82
C PHE A 127 4.23 -16.46 -7.80
N ILE A 128 4.81 -17.44 -8.51
CA ILE A 128 4.30 -18.81 -8.60
C ILE A 128 5.05 -19.70 -7.61
N PHE A 129 4.31 -20.39 -6.76
CA PHE A 129 4.82 -21.35 -5.80
C PHE A 129 4.20 -22.73 -6.07
N PRO A 130 4.98 -23.72 -6.52
CA PRO A 130 4.53 -25.11 -6.54
C PRO A 130 4.17 -25.60 -5.14
N THR A 131 3.35 -26.64 -5.03
CA THR A 131 2.92 -27.18 -3.73
C THR A 131 2.97 -28.70 -3.65
N ASN A 132 3.62 -29.38 -4.60
CA ASN A 132 3.66 -30.84 -4.68
C ASN A 132 4.45 -31.47 -3.53
N THR A 133 5.60 -30.87 -3.16
CA THR A 133 6.43 -31.37 -2.04
C THR A 133 6.23 -30.56 -0.76
N THR A 134 6.61 -31.15 0.39
CA THR A 134 6.59 -30.44 1.68
C THR A 134 7.48 -29.20 1.65
N ASP A 135 8.64 -29.26 1.01
CA ASP A 135 9.54 -28.10 0.92
C ASP A 135 8.99 -27.01 0.00
N GLN A 136 8.30 -27.39 -1.07
CA GLN A 136 7.59 -26.44 -1.93
C GLN A 136 6.49 -25.69 -1.17
N ARG A 137 5.69 -26.40 -0.34
CA ARG A 137 4.68 -25.76 0.53
C ARG A 137 5.31 -24.82 1.57
N LYS A 138 6.50 -25.13 2.10
CA LYS A 138 7.20 -24.22 3.03
C LYS A 138 7.56 -22.89 2.37
N LYS A 139 7.89 -22.86 1.07
CA LYS A 139 8.26 -21.62 0.37
C LYS A 139 7.13 -20.60 0.33
N VAL A 140 5.90 -21.03 0.03
CA VAL A 140 4.73 -20.12 0.05
C VAL A 140 4.39 -19.66 1.47
N MET A 141 4.53 -20.54 2.47
CA MET A 141 4.32 -20.15 3.88
C MET A 141 5.35 -19.11 4.33
N GLN A 142 6.63 -19.34 4.01
CA GLN A 142 7.69 -18.38 4.28
C GLN A 142 7.42 -17.05 3.60
N PHE A 143 6.96 -17.07 2.35
CA PHE A 143 6.60 -15.87 1.60
C PHE A 143 5.57 -15.01 2.35
N TRP A 144 4.52 -15.61 2.90
CA TRP A 144 3.49 -14.88 3.66
C TRP A 144 3.96 -14.34 5.01
N MET A 145 4.97 -14.99 5.61
CA MET A 145 5.51 -14.59 6.91
C MET A 145 6.60 -13.53 6.81
N MET A 146 7.03 -13.15 5.60
CA MET A 146 8.05 -12.13 5.43
C MET A 146 7.52 -10.76 5.88
N PRO A 147 8.29 -9.99 6.66
CA PRO A 147 7.96 -8.61 6.90
C PRO A 147 8.19 -7.86 5.59
N PHE A 148 7.10 -7.59 4.87
CA PHE A 148 7.09 -6.80 3.65
C PHE A 148 7.42 -5.34 3.99
N HIS A 149 8.72 -5.07 4.19
CA HIS A 149 9.21 -3.70 4.21
C HIS A 149 9.05 -3.20 2.78
N ALA A 150 8.12 -2.27 2.58
CA ALA A 150 7.98 -1.54 1.33
C ALA A 150 9.39 -1.06 0.94
N GLY A 151 9.88 -1.55 -0.20
CA GLY A 151 11.21 -1.24 -0.69
C GLY A 151 11.30 0.24 -1.04
N ILE A 152 11.66 1.07 -0.07
CA ILE A 152 12.29 2.35 -0.34
C ILE A 152 13.72 1.99 -0.74
N THR A 153 13.91 1.70 -2.02
CA THR A 153 15.23 1.73 -2.63
C THR A 153 15.68 3.18 -2.57
N TYR A 154 16.53 3.52 -1.60
CA TYR A 154 17.31 4.76 -1.70
C TYR A 154 18.24 4.58 -2.90
N CYS A 155 17.98 5.33 -3.96
CA CYS A 155 19.00 5.56 -4.99
C CYS A 155 20.15 6.29 -4.31
N SER A 156 21.33 5.65 -4.29
CA SER A 156 22.62 6.28 -4.02
C SER A 156 22.99 7.26 -5.12
#